data_AF-A0A838Y082-F1
#
_entry.id   AF-A0A838Y082-F1
#
_cell.length_a   1.000
_cell.length_b   1.000
_cell.length_c   1.000
_cell.angle_alpha   90.00
_cell.angle_beta   90.00
_cell.angle_gamma   90.00
#
_symmetry.space_group_name_H-M   'P 1'
#
loop_
_entity.id
_entity.type
_entity.pdbx_description
1 polymer ?
#
loop_
_entity_poly.entity_id
_entity_poly.type
_entity_poly.pdbx_seq_one_letter_code
_entity_poly.pdbx_strand_id
1 'polypeptide(L)'
;VLDKFGYFSTESNGHLSEYLPWYRRTQNDVKKWSSLSNWIHGETGGYLRVCNEKRNWFIEDYPKYLKKSGINLNDYKRSSEHGSYIIEAIETGKKYRGHFNVINNKTISNLDEDCVIESTGYVSSKGLQMIKGIKLPLQCASLCSTSIDVQRMAVKAAVNGDVELLKLAVLQDPLVSSVCSSEEVWRMVDEMLVAQEKWLPQFKSKINSIKRNLKKIRNYKYNKSVKGILKKTKIKREKRSVLVEKEAFNL
;
A
#
# COMPACT_ATOMS: atom_id res chain seq x y z
N VAL A 1 16.18 4.47 9.02
CA VAL A 1 16.68 4.41 7.62
C VAL A 1 17.78 5.44 7.39
N LEU A 2 17.52 6.74 7.55
CA LEU A 2 18.53 7.80 7.37
C LEU A 2 19.87 7.49 8.04
N ASP A 3 19.89 7.25 9.35
CA ASP A 3 21.14 7.00 10.09
C ASP A 3 21.92 5.74 9.67
N LYS A 4 21.23 4.74 9.08
CA LYS A 4 21.82 3.44 8.74
C LYS A 4 22.17 3.31 7.25
N PHE A 5 21.41 3.97 6.39
CA PHE A 5 21.55 3.90 4.94
C PHE A 5 22.20 5.17 4.36
N GLY A 6 22.17 6.28 5.09
CA GLY A 6 22.63 7.59 4.62
C GLY A 6 21.61 8.36 3.78
N TYR A 7 20.40 7.81 3.59
CA TYR A 7 19.37 8.38 2.72
C TYR A 7 18.05 8.55 3.44
N PHE A 8 17.42 9.71 3.22
CA PHE A 8 16.09 10.00 3.71
C PHE A 8 15.05 9.28 2.84
N SER A 9 14.11 8.58 3.50
CA SER A 9 12.95 8.01 2.82
C SER A 9 11.82 9.02 2.87
N THR A 10 11.22 9.32 1.73
CA THR A 10 10.08 10.25 1.62
C THR A 10 8.79 9.65 2.20
N GLU A 11 8.73 8.32 2.33
CA GLU A 11 7.59 7.64 2.90
C GLU A 11 7.43 7.82 4.41
N SER A 12 6.18 7.79 4.87
CA SER A 12 5.88 7.87 6.30
C SER A 12 6.46 6.68 7.07
N ASN A 13 6.89 6.89 8.32
CA ASN A 13 7.49 5.83 9.16
C ASN A 13 6.60 4.57 9.26
N GLY A 14 5.29 4.78 9.38
CA GLY A 14 4.32 3.70 9.43
C GLY A 14 4.36 2.83 8.19
N HIS A 15 4.24 3.44 7.01
CA HIS A 15 4.26 2.73 5.74
C HIS A 15 5.63 2.10 5.45
N LEU A 16 6.71 2.86 5.63
CA LEU A 16 8.06 2.38 5.38
C LEU A 16 8.43 1.17 6.24
N SER A 17 7.98 1.14 7.50
CA SER A 17 8.24 0.00 8.41
C SER A 17 7.59 -1.32 7.98
N GLU A 18 6.67 -1.31 7.01
CA GLU A 18 6.04 -2.51 6.44
C GLU A 18 6.91 -3.16 5.37
N TYR A 19 7.74 -2.38 4.68
CA TYR A 19 8.62 -2.87 3.60
C TYR A 19 10.02 -3.25 4.08
N LEU A 20 10.28 -3.16 5.38
CA LEU A 20 11.60 -3.39 5.97
C LEU A 20 11.54 -4.46 7.06
N PRO A 21 12.46 -5.42 7.09
CA PRO A 21 12.38 -6.57 7.98
C PRO A 21 12.78 -6.27 9.43
N TRP A 22 13.03 -5.01 9.80
CA TRP A 22 13.67 -4.67 11.09
C TRP A 22 12.78 -3.95 12.10
N TYR A 23 11.74 -3.27 11.64
CA TYR A 23 11.04 -2.27 12.46
C TYR A 23 9.69 -2.74 13.02
N ARG A 24 9.29 -3.99 12.73
CA ARG A 24 8.05 -4.61 13.25
C ARG A 24 8.26 -6.05 13.75
N ARG A 25 9.49 -6.44 14.06
CA ARG A 25 9.86 -7.83 14.39
C ARG A 25 9.37 -8.30 15.75
N THR A 26 9.27 -7.37 16.71
CA THR A 26 8.84 -7.64 18.08
C THR A 26 7.73 -6.69 18.49
N GLN A 27 7.01 -7.02 19.56
CA GLN A 27 5.99 -6.12 20.11
C GLN A 27 6.57 -4.76 20.54
N ASN A 28 7.82 -4.71 20.98
CA ASN A 28 8.51 -3.47 21.33
C ASN A 28 8.85 -2.65 20.09
N ASP A 29 9.25 -3.29 18.99
CA ASP A 29 9.51 -2.59 17.72
C ASP A 29 8.23 -1.90 17.23
N VAL A 30 7.09 -2.60 17.21
CA VAL A 30 5.81 -2.01 16.79
C VAL A 30 5.44 -0.79 17.66
N LYS A 31 5.63 -0.87 18.99
CA LYS A 31 5.36 0.27 19.89
C LYS A 31 6.29 1.45 19.66
N LYS A 32 7.54 1.18 19.27
CA LYS A 32 8.58 2.20 19.07
C LYS A 32 8.43 2.91 17.73
N TRP A 33 8.04 2.19 16.68
CA TRP A 33 8.10 2.67 15.29
C TRP A 33 6.74 3.01 14.68
N SER A 34 5.64 2.73 15.38
CA SER A 34 4.28 3.09 14.95
C SER A 34 3.63 4.11 15.89
N SER A 35 2.72 4.92 15.35
CA SER A 35 1.92 5.92 16.07
C SER A 35 0.45 5.85 15.66
N LEU A 36 -0.44 6.14 16.61
CA LEU A 36 -1.89 6.24 16.38
C LEU A 36 -2.36 7.69 16.10
N SER A 37 -1.43 8.63 15.96
CA SER A 37 -1.74 10.04 15.66
C SER A 37 -2.38 10.19 14.27
N ASN A 38 -1.95 9.40 13.29
CA ASN A 38 -2.53 9.33 11.95
C ASN A 38 -2.60 7.86 11.50
N TRP A 39 -3.59 7.53 10.67
CA TRP A 39 -3.82 6.17 10.18
C TRP A 39 -2.60 5.62 9.40
N ILE A 40 -1.86 6.50 8.71
CA ILE A 40 -0.70 6.12 7.89
C ILE A 40 0.55 5.83 8.74
N HIS A 41 0.54 6.17 10.03
CA HIS A 41 1.70 6.03 10.91
C HIS A 41 1.83 4.64 11.55
N GLY A 42 1.30 3.60 10.89
CA GLY A 42 1.51 2.21 11.29
C GLY A 42 0.44 1.65 12.22
N GLU A 43 -0.75 2.27 12.22
CA GLU A 43 -1.95 1.65 12.74
C GLU A 43 -2.30 0.42 11.89
N THR A 44 -2.46 -0.72 12.53
CA THR A 44 -2.87 -1.96 11.86
C THR A 44 -4.28 -1.81 11.31
N GLY A 45 -4.44 -1.95 9.99
CA GLY A 45 -5.72 -1.72 9.34
C GLY A 45 -6.21 -0.28 9.45
N GLY A 46 -5.33 0.70 9.71
CA GLY A 46 -5.70 2.12 9.83
C GLY A 46 -6.39 2.66 8.59
N TYR A 47 -5.89 2.31 7.39
CA TYR A 47 -6.55 2.68 6.13
C TYR A 47 -7.95 2.08 6.02
N LEU A 48 -8.12 0.79 6.34
CA LEU A 48 -9.43 0.12 6.34
C LEU A 48 -10.41 0.79 7.31
N ARG A 49 -9.95 1.17 8.51
CA ARG A 49 -10.75 1.93 9.47
C ARG A 49 -11.24 3.25 8.87
N VAL A 50 -10.34 4.03 8.27
CA VAL A 50 -10.69 5.32 7.63
C VAL A 50 -11.67 5.11 6.48
N CYS A 51 -11.44 4.11 5.61
CA CYS A 51 -12.37 3.78 4.53
C CYS A 51 -13.75 3.38 5.07
N ASN A 52 -13.83 2.60 6.14
CA ASN A 52 -15.11 2.24 6.77
C ASN A 52 -15.78 3.44 7.43
N GLU A 53 -15.01 4.32 8.07
CA GLU A 53 -15.49 5.57 8.65
C GLU A 53 -16.05 6.53 7.59
N LYS A 54 -15.48 6.53 6.38
CA LYS A 54 -15.83 7.48 5.32
C LYS A 54 -16.67 6.88 4.19
N ARG A 55 -17.04 5.58 4.26
CA ARG A 55 -17.63 4.85 3.13
C ARG A 55 -18.93 5.46 2.61
N ASN A 56 -19.76 6.02 3.50
CA ASN A 56 -21.09 6.51 3.16
C ASN A 56 -21.13 7.98 2.75
N TRP A 57 -19.97 8.59 2.47
CA TRP A 57 -19.86 10.02 2.18
C TRP A 57 -20.77 10.49 1.05
N PHE A 58 -20.96 9.66 0.02
CA PHE A 58 -21.85 9.99 -1.08
C PHE A 58 -23.32 10.05 -0.66
N ILE A 59 -23.73 9.31 0.37
CA ILE A 59 -25.09 9.37 0.91
C ILE A 59 -25.23 10.56 1.87
N GLU A 60 -24.20 10.82 2.67
CA GLU A 60 -24.29 11.73 3.82
C GLU A 60 -23.85 13.16 3.52
N ASP A 61 -22.86 13.34 2.65
CA ASP A 61 -22.22 14.64 2.37
C ASP A 61 -22.56 15.19 1.01
N TYR A 62 -22.79 14.32 0.01
CA TYR A 62 -23.16 14.78 -1.32
C TYR A 62 -24.35 15.75 -1.30
N PRO A 63 -25.45 15.53 -0.55
CA PRO A 63 -26.54 16.53 -0.48
C PRO A 63 -26.08 17.88 0.09
N LYS A 64 -25.11 17.87 1.02
CA LYS A 64 -24.54 19.09 1.60
C LYS A 64 -23.64 19.81 0.60
N TYR A 65 -22.79 19.07 -0.12
CA TYR A 65 -21.96 19.61 -1.19
C TYR A 65 -22.81 20.17 -2.33
N LEU A 66 -23.87 19.45 -2.74
CA LEU A 66 -24.80 19.89 -3.76
C LEU A 66 -25.53 21.18 -3.33
N LYS A 67 -25.98 21.28 -2.06
CA LYS A 67 -26.58 22.52 -1.54
C LYS A 67 -25.59 23.68 -1.50
N LYS A 68 -24.29 23.40 -1.36
CA LYS A 68 -23.18 24.36 -1.42
C LYS A 68 -22.60 24.52 -2.83
N SER A 69 -23.22 23.93 -3.86
CA SER A 69 -22.74 24.06 -5.24
C SER A 69 -22.86 25.51 -5.74
N GLY A 70 -22.15 25.82 -6.82
CA GLY A 70 -22.08 27.19 -7.35
C GLY A 70 -21.08 28.09 -6.62
N ILE A 71 -20.13 27.52 -5.86
CA ILE A 71 -19.02 28.29 -5.31
C ILE A 71 -18.24 28.96 -6.45
N ASN A 72 -17.79 30.19 -6.21
CA ASN A 72 -16.85 30.83 -7.11
C ASN A 72 -15.50 30.09 -7.01
N LEU A 73 -15.03 29.54 -8.13
CA LEU A 73 -13.77 28.82 -8.18
C LEU A 73 -12.54 29.74 -8.23
N ASN A 74 -12.72 31.05 -8.43
CA ASN A 74 -11.61 32.01 -8.48
C ASN A 74 -10.79 32.01 -7.18
N ASP A 75 -11.45 31.84 -6.03
CA ASP A 75 -10.82 31.79 -4.71
C ASP A 75 -10.61 30.35 -4.20
N TYR A 76 -10.98 29.36 -5.01
CA TYR A 76 -10.85 27.96 -4.61
C TYR A 76 -9.39 27.52 -4.69
N LYS A 77 -8.82 27.19 -3.52
CA LYS A 77 -7.48 26.61 -3.45
C LYS A 77 -7.53 25.16 -3.93
N ARG A 78 -6.93 24.92 -5.09
CA ARG A 78 -6.67 23.58 -5.63
C ARG A 78 -6.02 22.68 -4.59
N SER A 79 -6.40 21.40 -4.56
CA SER A 79 -5.77 20.41 -3.69
C SER A 79 -4.30 20.16 -4.06
N SER A 80 -3.58 19.45 -3.20
CA SER A 80 -2.21 18.98 -3.46
C SER A 80 -2.16 17.76 -4.38
N GLU A 81 -3.32 17.20 -4.76
CA GLU A 81 -3.39 15.97 -5.55
C GLU A 81 -2.90 16.17 -6.98
N HIS A 82 -2.02 15.28 -7.41
CA HIS A 82 -1.24 15.42 -8.65
C HIS A 82 -2.10 15.41 -9.92
N GLY A 83 -3.22 14.67 -9.93
CA GLY A 83 -3.99 14.39 -11.14
C GLY A 83 -4.42 15.64 -11.92
N SER A 84 -4.91 16.65 -11.21
CA SER A 84 -5.32 17.90 -11.87
C SER A 84 -4.12 18.63 -12.48
N TYR A 85 -2.95 18.68 -11.81
CA TYR A 85 -1.75 19.36 -12.32
C TYR A 85 -1.19 18.66 -13.56
N ILE A 86 -1.27 17.33 -13.60
CA ILE A 86 -0.90 16.52 -14.76
C ILE A 86 -1.77 16.88 -15.96
N ILE A 87 -3.09 16.97 -15.78
CA ILE A 87 -4.04 17.36 -16.84
C ILE A 87 -3.73 18.78 -17.32
N GLU A 88 -3.62 19.76 -16.42
CA GLU A 88 -3.27 21.14 -16.78
C GLU A 88 -1.97 21.21 -17.60
N ALA A 89 -0.96 20.44 -17.21
CA ALA A 89 0.33 20.43 -17.90
C ALA A 89 0.23 19.87 -19.33
N ILE A 90 -0.60 18.85 -19.55
CA ILE A 90 -0.85 18.27 -20.88
C ILE A 90 -1.63 19.27 -21.73
N GLU A 91 -2.71 19.83 -21.21
CA GLU A 91 -3.63 20.71 -21.96
C GLU A 91 -3.02 22.08 -22.27
N THR A 92 -2.26 22.65 -21.34
CA THR A 92 -1.76 24.05 -21.45
C THR A 92 -0.27 24.14 -21.77
N GLY A 93 0.47 23.04 -21.66
CA GLY A 93 1.93 23.04 -21.77
C GLY A 93 2.66 23.58 -20.53
N LYS A 94 1.95 24.03 -19.49
CA LYS A 94 2.55 24.48 -18.22
C LYS A 94 3.28 23.32 -17.56
N LYS A 95 4.62 23.37 -17.53
CA LYS A 95 5.45 22.28 -17.03
C LYS A 95 5.10 21.94 -15.57
N TYR A 96 4.91 20.65 -15.31
CA TYR A 96 4.68 20.11 -13.98
C TYR A 96 5.77 19.09 -13.62
N ARG A 97 6.49 19.30 -12.52
CA ARG A 97 7.48 18.35 -12.00
C ARG A 97 6.86 17.53 -10.88
N GLY A 98 7.01 16.21 -10.93
CA GLY A 98 6.45 15.31 -9.93
C GLY A 98 7.20 13.98 -9.83
N HIS A 99 6.63 13.07 -9.07
CA HIS A 99 7.05 11.68 -8.96
C HIS A 99 5.95 10.79 -9.54
N PHE A 100 6.32 9.83 -10.38
CA PHE A 100 5.38 9.06 -11.17
C PHE A 100 5.70 7.58 -11.12
N ASN A 101 4.65 6.77 -10.97
CA ASN A 101 4.71 5.32 -11.10
C ASN A 101 4.67 4.92 -12.57
N VAL A 102 5.78 4.38 -13.09
CA VAL A 102 5.94 3.99 -14.50
C VAL A 102 6.78 2.71 -14.61
N ILE A 103 6.71 2.03 -15.76
CA ILE A 103 7.67 0.98 -16.10
C ILE A 103 9.08 1.59 -16.14
N ASN A 104 10.04 0.97 -15.47
CA ASN A 104 11.37 1.51 -15.24
C ASN A 104 12.07 1.91 -16.53
N ASN A 105 12.21 1.01 -17.52
CA ASN A 105 12.81 1.29 -18.82
C ASN A 105 14.12 2.11 -18.71
N LYS A 106 15.03 1.64 -17.84
CA LYS A 106 16.32 2.26 -17.48
C LYS A 106 16.25 3.65 -16.86
N THR A 107 15.10 4.05 -16.31
CA THR A 107 14.98 5.28 -15.52
C THR A 107 15.89 5.20 -14.29
N ILE A 108 15.78 4.09 -13.54
CA ILE A 108 16.72 3.63 -12.53
C ILE A 108 17.54 2.48 -13.13
N SER A 109 18.78 2.78 -13.46
CA SER A 109 19.71 1.96 -14.25
C SER A 109 20.11 0.63 -13.60
N ASN A 110 20.03 0.52 -12.28
CA ASN A 110 20.40 -0.69 -11.52
C ASN A 110 19.21 -1.38 -10.85
N LEU A 111 18.01 -1.22 -11.41
CA LEU A 111 16.83 -2.04 -11.16
C LEU A 111 16.35 -2.66 -12.48
N ASP A 112 15.54 -3.71 -12.41
CA ASP A 112 15.02 -4.39 -13.59
C ASP A 112 14.21 -3.44 -14.49
N GLU A 113 14.30 -3.62 -15.81
CA GLU A 113 13.68 -2.69 -16.77
C GLU A 113 12.15 -2.78 -16.83
N ASP A 114 11.59 -3.94 -16.46
CA ASP A 114 10.17 -4.27 -16.54
C ASP A 114 9.39 -3.92 -15.26
N CYS A 115 10.08 -3.59 -14.16
CA CYS A 115 9.41 -3.29 -12.90
C CYS A 115 8.76 -1.90 -12.93
N VAL A 116 7.71 -1.73 -12.12
CA VAL A 116 7.14 -0.41 -11.86
C VAL A 116 7.99 0.27 -10.80
N ILE A 117 8.45 1.49 -11.09
CA ILE A 117 9.17 2.35 -10.16
C ILE A 117 8.38 3.63 -9.93
N GLU A 118 8.62 4.28 -8.81
CA GLU A 118 8.29 5.69 -8.63
C GLU A 118 9.57 6.53 -8.74
N SER A 119 9.59 7.48 -9.68
CA SER A 119 10.76 8.37 -9.84
C SER A 119 10.36 9.74 -10.38
N THR A 120 11.32 10.66 -10.42
CA THR A 120 11.08 12.05 -10.83
C THR A 120 10.89 12.15 -12.35
N GLY A 121 9.89 12.92 -12.74
CA GLY A 121 9.63 13.28 -14.13
C GLY A 121 9.01 14.66 -14.29
N TYR A 122 8.77 15.01 -15.55
CA TYR A 122 8.09 16.24 -15.96
C TYR A 122 6.91 15.90 -16.87
N VAL A 123 5.81 16.61 -16.69
CA VAL A 123 4.65 16.58 -17.58
C VAL A 123 4.55 17.92 -18.30
N SER A 124 4.24 17.88 -19.58
CA SER A 124 3.97 19.05 -20.43
C SER A 124 3.03 18.64 -21.57
N SER A 125 2.81 19.52 -22.54
CA SER A 125 2.05 19.21 -23.76
C SER A 125 2.65 18.07 -24.59
N LYS A 126 3.91 17.70 -24.34
CA LYS A 126 4.59 16.54 -24.94
C LYS A 126 4.38 15.24 -24.15
N GLY A 127 3.53 15.25 -23.13
CA GLY A 127 3.30 14.12 -22.22
C GLY A 127 4.33 14.02 -21.09
N LEU A 128 4.40 12.84 -20.47
CA LEU A 128 5.29 12.51 -19.36
C LEU A 128 6.70 12.16 -19.84
N GLN A 129 7.71 12.77 -19.23
CA GLN A 129 9.13 12.52 -19.49
C GLN A 129 9.87 12.25 -18.18
N MET A 130 10.43 11.05 -18.03
CA MET A 130 11.16 10.64 -16.83
C MET A 130 12.64 11.04 -16.89
N ILE A 131 13.24 11.32 -15.75
CA ILE A 131 14.69 11.52 -15.64
C ILE A 131 15.39 10.17 -15.67
N LYS A 132 16.08 9.85 -16.78
CA LYS A 132 16.70 8.54 -17.00
C LYS A 132 18.13 8.43 -16.46
N GLY A 133 18.60 7.19 -16.30
CA GLY A 133 20.00 6.90 -15.94
C GLY A 133 20.34 7.10 -14.47
N ILE A 134 19.34 7.22 -13.59
CA ILE A 134 19.55 7.32 -12.15
C ILE A 134 20.16 6.01 -11.67
N LYS A 135 21.19 6.06 -10.83
CA LYS A 135 21.74 4.87 -10.19
C LYS A 135 21.50 4.98 -8.69
N LEU A 136 20.73 4.05 -8.14
CA LEU A 136 20.52 3.99 -6.70
C LEU A 136 21.78 3.46 -6.00
N PRO A 137 22.07 3.96 -4.78
CA PRO A 137 23.06 3.33 -3.90
C PRO A 137 22.75 1.85 -3.71
N LEU A 138 23.80 1.02 -3.62
CA LEU A 138 23.66 -0.45 -3.57
C LEU A 138 22.70 -0.91 -2.48
N GLN A 139 22.79 -0.34 -1.29
CA GLN A 139 21.94 -0.67 -0.16
C GLN A 139 20.46 -0.33 -0.40
N CYS A 140 20.17 0.76 -1.12
CA CYS A 140 18.80 1.15 -1.46
C CYS A 140 18.25 0.27 -2.59
N ALA A 141 19.05 0.04 -3.63
CA ALA A 141 18.68 -0.81 -4.75
C ALA A 141 18.34 -2.24 -4.29
N SER A 142 19.14 -2.80 -3.38
CA SER A 142 18.91 -4.15 -2.83
C SER A 142 17.54 -4.29 -2.16
N LEU A 143 17.07 -3.28 -1.42
CA LEU A 143 15.75 -3.32 -0.79
C LEU A 143 14.63 -3.22 -1.84
N CYS A 144 14.80 -2.36 -2.85
CA CYS A 144 13.86 -2.27 -3.96
C CYS A 144 13.76 -3.59 -4.74
N SER A 145 14.90 -4.25 -5.03
CA SER A 145 14.93 -5.54 -5.71
C SER A 145 14.13 -6.62 -4.97
N THR A 146 14.26 -6.71 -3.64
CA THR A 146 13.45 -7.65 -2.84
C THR A 146 11.94 -7.39 -3.02
N SER A 147 11.51 -6.13 -2.93
CA SER A 147 10.10 -5.77 -3.13
C SER A 147 9.62 -6.07 -4.55
N ILE A 148 10.46 -5.80 -5.56
CA ILE A 148 10.17 -6.11 -6.98
C ILE A 148 9.94 -7.61 -7.15
N ASP A 149 10.78 -8.45 -6.55
CA ASP A 149 10.65 -9.91 -6.69
C ASP A 149 9.39 -10.45 -5.99
N VAL A 150 9.05 -9.93 -4.82
CA VAL A 150 7.77 -10.25 -4.14
C VAL A 150 6.58 -9.89 -5.03
N GLN A 151 6.55 -8.66 -5.57
CA GLN A 151 5.49 -8.20 -6.47
C GLN A 151 5.42 -9.05 -7.74
N ARG A 152 6.56 -9.36 -8.34
CA ARG A 152 6.66 -10.18 -9.56
C ARG A 152 6.11 -11.58 -9.34
N MET A 153 6.48 -12.24 -8.24
CA MET A 153 5.92 -13.55 -7.89
C MET A 153 4.41 -13.46 -7.62
N ALA A 154 3.97 -12.45 -6.88
CA ALA A 154 2.55 -12.25 -6.56
C ALA A 154 1.69 -12.04 -7.82
N VAL A 155 2.14 -11.21 -8.77
CA VAL A 155 1.44 -10.97 -10.04
C VAL A 155 1.41 -12.23 -10.89
N LYS A 156 2.54 -12.92 -11.06
CA LYS A 156 2.59 -14.19 -11.82
C LYS A 156 1.66 -15.24 -11.21
N ALA A 157 1.65 -15.35 -9.89
CA ALA A 157 0.77 -16.26 -9.16
C ALA A 157 -0.71 -15.89 -9.35
N ALA A 158 -1.04 -14.60 -9.21
CA ALA A 158 -2.40 -14.10 -9.37
C ALA A 158 -2.94 -14.28 -10.79
N VAL A 159 -2.12 -14.12 -11.82
CA VAL A 159 -2.53 -14.32 -13.22
C VAL A 159 -2.74 -15.80 -13.54
N ASN A 160 -1.84 -16.68 -13.07
CA ASN A 160 -1.86 -18.10 -13.43
C ASN A 160 -2.66 -18.98 -12.44
N GLY A 161 -3.14 -18.43 -11.33
CA GLY A 161 -3.75 -19.23 -10.26
C GLY A 161 -2.77 -20.15 -9.54
N ASP A 162 -1.48 -19.79 -9.51
CA ASP A 162 -0.41 -20.59 -8.91
C ASP A 162 -0.31 -20.31 -7.40
N VAL A 163 -0.85 -21.23 -6.60
CA VAL A 163 -0.87 -21.12 -5.13
C VAL A 163 0.53 -21.25 -4.53
N GLU A 164 1.40 -22.09 -5.08
CA GLU A 164 2.73 -22.29 -4.50
C GLU A 164 3.62 -21.08 -4.75
N LEU A 165 3.56 -20.50 -5.96
CA LEU A 165 4.25 -19.25 -6.22
C LEU A 165 3.70 -18.09 -5.37
N LEU A 166 2.39 -18.05 -5.11
CA LEU A 166 1.81 -17.06 -4.18
C LEU A 166 2.37 -17.22 -2.77
N LYS A 167 2.50 -18.46 -2.28
CA LYS A 167 3.06 -18.74 -0.95
C LYS A 167 4.53 -18.34 -0.86
N LEU A 168 5.31 -18.59 -1.91
CA LEU A 168 6.70 -18.12 -2.00
C LEU A 168 6.79 -16.59 -2.03
N ALA A 169 5.87 -15.91 -2.73
CA ALA A 169 5.81 -14.46 -2.74
C ALA A 169 5.58 -13.90 -1.32
N VAL A 170 4.62 -14.47 -0.59
CA VAL A 170 4.31 -14.05 0.78
C VAL A 170 5.42 -14.45 1.76
N LEU A 171 6.07 -15.59 1.56
CA LEU A 171 7.22 -16.02 2.39
C LEU A 171 8.38 -15.03 2.28
N GLN A 172 8.63 -14.48 1.09
CA GLN A 172 9.73 -13.56 0.79
C GLN A 172 9.44 -12.11 1.22
N ASP A 173 8.19 -11.78 1.55
CA ASP A 173 7.84 -10.45 2.04
C ASP A 173 8.62 -10.11 3.33
N PRO A 174 9.35 -8.98 3.38
CA PRO A 174 10.27 -8.69 4.50
C PRO A 174 9.61 -8.69 5.88
N LEU A 175 8.37 -8.21 5.98
CA LEU A 175 7.64 -8.21 7.24
C LEU A 175 7.24 -9.63 7.61
N VAL A 176 6.65 -10.36 6.67
CA VAL A 176 6.21 -11.75 6.88
C VAL A 176 7.37 -12.64 7.26
N SER A 177 8.49 -12.62 6.52
CA SER A 177 9.69 -13.43 6.84
C SER A 177 10.25 -13.12 8.22
N SER A 178 10.02 -11.91 8.73
CA SER A 178 10.52 -11.53 10.04
C SER A 178 9.62 -11.99 11.20
N VAL A 179 8.33 -12.24 10.98
CA VAL A 179 7.37 -12.47 12.07
C VAL A 179 6.68 -13.83 12.02
N CYS A 180 6.67 -14.50 10.86
CA CYS A 180 6.01 -15.78 10.64
C CYS A 180 7.02 -16.90 10.36
N SER A 181 6.71 -18.12 10.79
CA SER A 181 7.38 -19.33 10.26
C SER A 181 6.87 -19.68 8.86
N SER A 182 7.60 -20.54 8.13
CA SER A 182 7.16 -21.07 6.83
C SER A 182 5.80 -21.75 6.91
N GLU A 183 5.54 -22.53 7.96
CA GLU A 183 4.27 -23.25 8.15
C GLU A 183 3.11 -22.26 8.38
N GLU A 184 3.36 -21.20 9.16
CA GLU A 184 2.38 -20.13 9.38
C GLU A 184 2.05 -19.41 8.07
N VAL A 185 3.06 -19.15 7.22
CA VAL A 185 2.85 -18.53 5.90
C VAL A 185 1.98 -19.40 5.00
N TRP A 186 2.32 -20.69 4.84
CA TRP A 186 1.55 -21.60 3.96
C TRP A 186 0.09 -21.65 4.36
N ARG A 187 -0.16 -21.71 5.67
CA ARG A 187 -1.50 -21.76 6.22
C ARG A 187 -2.23 -20.42 6.12
N MET A 188 -1.56 -19.31 6.40
CA MET A 188 -2.15 -17.97 6.31
C MET A 188 -2.62 -17.69 4.89
N VAL A 189 -1.81 -18.04 3.88
CA VAL A 189 -2.17 -17.89 2.47
C VAL A 189 -3.37 -18.77 2.12
N ASP A 190 -3.39 -20.02 2.57
CA ASP A 190 -4.53 -20.93 2.37
C ASP A 190 -5.83 -20.35 2.98
N GLU A 191 -5.77 -19.82 4.20
CA GLU A 191 -6.91 -19.18 4.88
C GLU A 191 -7.38 -17.91 4.15
N MET A 192 -6.44 -17.09 3.66
CA MET A 192 -6.74 -15.87 2.89
C MET A 192 -7.38 -16.18 1.53
N LEU A 193 -6.89 -17.19 0.81
CA LEU A 193 -7.49 -17.64 -0.45
C LEU A 193 -8.92 -18.11 -0.27
N VAL A 194 -9.20 -18.87 0.80
CA VAL A 194 -10.56 -19.31 1.13
C VAL A 194 -11.45 -18.12 1.49
N ALA A 195 -10.95 -17.17 2.30
CA ALA A 195 -11.69 -15.98 2.68
C ALA A 195 -12.03 -15.07 1.49
N GLN A 196 -11.18 -15.06 0.46
CA GLN A 196 -11.31 -14.21 -0.73
C GLN A 196 -11.80 -14.97 -1.98
N GLU A 197 -12.30 -16.20 -1.84
CA GLU A 197 -12.70 -17.07 -2.96
C GLU A 197 -13.64 -16.38 -3.97
N LYS A 198 -14.57 -15.55 -3.48
CA LYS A 198 -15.49 -14.79 -4.32
C LYS A 198 -14.77 -13.88 -5.34
N TRP A 199 -13.62 -13.34 -4.95
CA TRP A 199 -12.87 -12.34 -5.72
C TRP A 199 -11.67 -12.94 -6.46
N LEU A 200 -11.34 -14.21 -6.18
CA LEU A 200 -10.17 -14.92 -6.72
C LEU A 200 -10.56 -16.18 -7.51
N PRO A 201 -11.39 -16.05 -8.56
CA PRO A 201 -11.95 -17.19 -9.30
C PRO A 201 -10.90 -18.08 -9.96
N GLN A 202 -9.74 -17.53 -10.35
CA GLN A 202 -8.64 -18.28 -10.95
C GLN A 202 -8.03 -19.33 -10.00
N PHE A 203 -8.22 -19.19 -8.69
CA PHE A 203 -7.76 -20.15 -7.69
C PHE A 203 -8.82 -21.19 -7.29
N LYS A 204 -10.03 -21.15 -7.87
CA LYS A 204 -11.20 -21.92 -7.41
C LYS A 204 -10.95 -23.42 -7.28
N SER A 205 -10.25 -24.04 -8.24
CA SER A 205 -9.94 -25.47 -8.21
C SER A 205 -9.06 -25.84 -7.00
N LYS A 206 -8.06 -25.02 -6.71
CA LYS A 206 -7.15 -25.19 -5.57
C LYS A 206 -7.83 -24.87 -4.24
N ILE A 207 -8.68 -23.84 -4.19
CA ILE A 207 -9.45 -23.47 -2.99
C ILE A 207 -10.31 -24.63 -2.48
N ASN A 208 -10.96 -25.40 -3.36
CA ASN A 208 -11.73 -26.58 -2.96
C ASN A 208 -10.87 -27.68 -2.31
N SER A 209 -9.61 -27.82 -2.75
CA SER A 209 -8.63 -28.70 -2.09
C SER A 209 -8.23 -28.16 -0.72
N ILE A 210 -7.89 -26.86 -0.66
CA ILE A 210 -7.48 -26.16 0.56
C ILE A 210 -8.55 -26.25 1.65
N LYS A 211 -9.83 -25.99 1.33
CA LYS A 211 -10.95 -26.11 2.26
C LYS A 211 -11.04 -27.50 2.89
N ARG A 212 -10.77 -28.57 2.13
CA ARG A 212 -10.78 -29.94 2.65
C ARG A 212 -9.62 -30.18 3.61
N ASN A 213 -8.44 -29.64 3.32
CA ASN A 213 -7.25 -29.78 4.17
C ASN A 213 -7.37 -28.97 5.46
N LEU A 214 -7.84 -27.71 5.39
CA LEU A 214 -8.04 -26.88 6.59
C LEU A 214 -9.05 -27.49 7.58
N LYS A 215 -10.09 -28.19 7.09
CA LYS A 215 -11.03 -28.92 7.96
C LYS A 215 -10.38 -30.05 8.76
N LYS A 216 -9.29 -30.66 8.26
CA LYS A 216 -8.55 -31.74 8.94
C LYS A 216 -7.62 -31.18 10.02
N ILE A 217 -7.13 -29.95 9.87
CA ILE A 217 -6.18 -29.31 10.78
C ILE A 217 -6.97 -28.43 11.76
N ARG A 218 -7.71 -29.07 12.67
CA ARG A 218 -8.66 -28.36 13.56
C ARG A 218 -8.01 -27.53 14.67
N ASN A 219 -6.72 -27.74 14.99
CA ASN A 219 -6.14 -27.31 16.27
C ASN A 219 -4.80 -26.55 16.21
N TYR A 220 -4.30 -26.15 15.03
CA TYR A 220 -3.02 -25.43 15.01
C TYR A 220 -3.22 -23.97 15.45
N LYS A 221 -2.44 -23.54 16.45
CA LYS A 221 -2.46 -22.18 17.00
C LYS A 221 -1.28 -21.40 16.41
N TYR A 222 -1.58 -20.31 15.71
CA TYR A 222 -0.55 -19.33 15.33
C TYR A 222 0.16 -18.82 16.59
N ASN A 223 1.49 -18.80 16.54
CA ASN A 223 2.28 -18.31 17.64
C ASN A 223 2.32 -16.78 17.55
N LYS A 224 1.33 -16.11 18.15
CA LYS A 224 1.18 -14.64 18.09
C LYS A 224 2.26 -13.94 18.91
N SER A 225 3.48 -13.90 18.39
CA SER A 225 4.63 -13.23 19.00
C SER A 225 4.52 -11.70 18.89
N VAL A 226 3.86 -11.18 17.85
CA VAL A 226 3.69 -9.75 17.59
C VAL A 226 2.24 -9.42 17.26
N LYS A 227 1.69 -8.40 17.95
CA LYS A 227 0.39 -7.82 17.62
C LYS A 227 0.55 -6.40 17.12
N GLY A 228 -0.21 -6.09 16.09
CA GLY A 228 -0.39 -4.73 15.59
C GLY A 228 -0.99 -3.79 16.64
N ILE A 229 -0.78 -2.48 16.48
CA ILE A 229 -1.43 -1.46 17.29
C ILE A 229 -2.72 -1.00 16.60
N LEU A 230 -3.79 -0.82 17.38
CA LEU A 230 -5.11 -0.46 16.88
C LEU A 230 -5.61 0.77 17.62
N LYS A 231 -6.18 1.74 16.89
CA LYS A 231 -6.92 2.82 17.53
C LYS A 231 -8.25 2.27 18.03
N LYS A 232 -8.56 2.48 19.31
CA LYS A 232 -9.88 2.15 19.85
C LYS A 232 -10.93 3.05 19.18
N THR A 233 -11.63 2.55 18.18
CA THR A 233 -12.80 3.21 17.64
C THR A 233 -13.99 2.95 18.55
N LYS A 234 -14.66 4.00 19.02
CA LYS A 234 -16.05 3.86 19.45
C LYS A 234 -16.84 3.42 18.20
N ILE A 235 -17.36 2.21 18.20
CA ILE A 235 -18.34 1.75 17.20
C ILE A 235 -19.64 2.51 17.50
N LYS A 236 -19.67 3.82 17.26
CA LYS A 236 -20.92 4.53 17.10
C LYS A 236 -21.46 4.11 15.74
N ARG A 237 -22.58 3.39 15.75
CA ARG A 237 -23.47 3.09 14.62
C ARG A 237 -24.07 4.35 13.96
N GLU A 238 -23.72 5.53 14.45
CA GLU A 238 -24.17 6.80 13.89
C GLU A 238 -23.50 7.06 12.54
N LYS A 239 -24.34 7.53 11.60
CA LYS A 239 -24.02 8.02 10.26
C LYS A 239 -22.72 8.82 10.26
N ARG A 240 -21.74 8.40 9.45
CA ARG A 240 -20.39 8.98 9.41
C ARG A 240 -20.18 9.72 8.09
N SER A 241 -20.09 11.03 8.24
CA SER A 241 -20.04 12.06 7.20
C SER A 241 -18.60 12.57 7.03
N VAL A 242 -18.18 12.78 5.79
CA VAL A 242 -16.94 13.41 5.28
C VAL A 242 -17.01 14.93 5.33
N LEU A 243 -17.73 15.54 6.27
CA LEU A 243 -17.46 16.93 6.68
C LEU A 243 -16.05 17.12 7.33
N VAL A 244 -15.14 16.18 7.08
CA VAL A 244 -13.74 16.12 7.52
C VAL A 244 -12.83 15.88 6.31
N GLU A 245 -12.92 16.76 5.31
CA GLU A 245 -11.80 17.00 4.39
C GLU A 245 -10.86 18.08 4.95
N LYS A 246 -11.41 19.07 5.68
CA LYS A 246 -10.62 20.14 6.29
C LYS A 246 -9.69 19.67 7.42
N GLU A 247 -9.99 18.56 8.10
CA GLU A 247 -9.13 18.01 9.17
C GLU A 247 -8.27 16.81 8.72
N ALA A 248 -8.55 16.22 7.54
CA ALA A 248 -7.82 15.03 7.07
C ALA A 248 -6.54 15.35 6.28
N PHE A 249 -6.45 16.57 5.73
CA PHE A 249 -5.34 17.03 4.90
C PHE A 249 -4.67 18.30 5.43
N ASN A 250 -4.88 18.65 6.71
CA ASN A 250 -3.95 19.53 7.41
C ASN A 250 -2.66 18.74 7.66
N LEU A 251 -1.79 18.75 6.65
CA LEU A 251 -0.34 18.66 6.80
C LEU A 251 0.16 19.91 7.52
#